data_AF-A0A7K4B5S4-F1
#
_entry.id   AF-A0A7K4B5S4-F1
#
_cell.length_a   1.000
_cell.length_b   1.000
_cell.length_c   1.000
_cell.angle_alpha   90.00
_cell.angle_beta   90.00
_cell.angle_gamma   90.00
#
_symmetry.space_group_name_H-M   'P 1'
#
loop_
_entity.id
_entity.type
_entity.pdbx_description
1 polymer ?
#
loop_
_entity_poly.entity_id
_entity_poly.type
_entity_poly.pdbx_seq_one_letter_code
_entity_poly.pdbx_strand_id
1 'polypeptide(L)'
;MSEHMEAFFGVNLEEKYIDALRELDEYVDDLKDISKNLRDLTKKVGDNEVIKILNENRNVLFDIAQQIKDIKYFHEFYFKEDSGVRHITRERDTYMLLYQIMKWDTIDVRDLLRWLNDLRALCDVIGLRPEDLVNFKRMDTQPIPEDISSYPVLVRDKRGYCLTGEKWNVVIHEDEIRDEMEAKQ
;
A
#
# COMPACT_ATOMS: atom_id res chain seq x y z
N MET A 1 -0.92 17.97 -2.26
CA MET A 1 -1.08 17.05 -3.41
C MET A 1 -2.57 16.86 -3.62
N SER A 2 -3.05 16.94 -4.86
CA SER A 2 -4.48 17.01 -5.19
C SER A 2 -5.14 15.64 -5.06
N GLU A 3 -6.37 15.57 -4.52
CA GLU A 3 -7.26 14.39 -4.49
C GLU A 3 -7.34 13.65 -5.84
N HIS A 4 -7.08 14.37 -6.96
CA HIS A 4 -7.00 13.77 -8.28
C HIS A 4 -5.83 12.80 -8.46
N MET A 5 -4.67 13.00 -7.81
CA MET A 5 -3.57 12.04 -7.89
C MET A 5 -3.84 10.78 -7.08
N GLU A 6 -4.51 10.89 -5.94
CA GLU A 6 -4.91 9.76 -5.08
C GLU A 6 -5.93 8.84 -5.78
N ALA A 7 -6.92 9.44 -6.46
CA ALA A 7 -7.84 8.71 -7.33
C ALA A 7 -7.14 8.10 -8.55
N PHE A 8 -6.19 8.82 -9.17
CA PHE A 8 -5.52 8.37 -10.39
C PHE A 8 -4.66 7.12 -10.19
N PHE A 9 -3.90 7.00 -9.09
CA PHE A 9 -3.04 5.82 -8.86
C PHE A 9 -3.80 4.62 -8.30
N GLY A 10 -4.85 4.81 -7.50
CA GLY A 10 -5.71 3.72 -7.01
C GLY A 10 -6.52 3.07 -8.12
N VAL A 11 -7.20 3.90 -8.92
CA VAL A 11 -7.96 3.45 -10.09
C VAL A 11 -7.05 2.76 -11.10
N ASN A 12 -5.85 3.29 -11.37
CA ASN A 12 -4.93 2.68 -12.35
C ASN A 12 -4.37 1.31 -11.89
N LEU A 13 -4.14 1.10 -10.59
CA LEU A 13 -3.67 -0.19 -10.06
C LEU A 13 -4.78 -1.24 -10.02
N GLU A 14 -5.99 -0.84 -9.64
CA GLU A 14 -7.17 -1.71 -9.70
C GLU A 14 -7.53 -2.06 -11.14
N GLU A 15 -7.52 -1.07 -12.04
CA GLU A 15 -7.68 -1.28 -13.49
C GLU A 15 -6.60 -2.21 -14.03
N LYS A 16 -5.32 -1.99 -13.72
CA LYS A 16 -4.23 -2.89 -14.12
C LYS A 16 -4.37 -4.30 -13.56
N TYR A 17 -4.87 -4.45 -12.33
CA TYR A 17 -5.12 -5.76 -11.74
C TYR A 17 -6.26 -6.48 -12.47
N ILE A 18 -7.37 -5.78 -12.73
CA ILE A 18 -8.50 -6.30 -13.51
C ILE A 18 -8.05 -6.64 -14.93
N ASP A 19 -7.25 -5.78 -15.56
CA ASP A 19 -6.72 -6.00 -16.90
C ASP A 19 -5.76 -7.20 -16.91
N ALA A 20 -4.89 -7.34 -15.91
CA ALA A 20 -4.07 -8.54 -15.77
C ALA A 20 -4.91 -9.82 -15.61
N LEU A 21 -6.01 -9.79 -14.84
CA LEU A 21 -6.93 -10.93 -14.75
C LEU A 21 -7.62 -11.24 -16.08
N ARG A 22 -7.91 -10.23 -16.90
CA ARG A 22 -8.45 -10.40 -18.26
C ARG A 22 -7.40 -10.97 -19.21
N GLU A 23 -6.16 -10.48 -19.15
CA GLU A 23 -5.03 -11.03 -19.93
C GLU A 23 -4.83 -12.53 -19.64
N LEU A 24 -5.03 -12.98 -18.40
CA LEU A 24 -5.00 -14.41 -18.07
C LEU A 24 -6.10 -15.20 -18.80
N ASP A 25 -7.31 -14.65 -18.98
CA ASP A 25 -8.36 -15.30 -19.77
C ASP A 25 -7.99 -15.35 -21.25
N GLU A 26 -7.44 -14.26 -21.78
CA GLU A 26 -6.97 -14.19 -23.18
C GLU A 26 -5.89 -15.24 -23.45
N TYR A 27 -4.90 -15.38 -22.56
CA TYR A 27 -3.88 -16.42 -22.68
C TYR A 27 -4.46 -17.83 -22.62
N VAL A 28 -5.45 -18.06 -21.77
CA VAL A 28 -6.14 -19.36 -21.71
C VAL A 28 -6.86 -19.67 -23.03
N ASP A 29 -7.49 -18.68 -23.65
CA ASP A 29 -8.17 -18.86 -24.92
C ASP A 29 -7.19 -19.04 -26.08
N ASP A 30 -6.10 -18.29 -26.11
CA ASP A 30 -5.00 -18.48 -27.07
C ASP A 30 -4.42 -19.90 -26.99
N LEU A 31 -4.18 -20.42 -25.78
CA LEU A 31 -3.68 -21.79 -25.58
C LEU A 31 -4.66 -22.85 -26.09
N LYS A 32 -5.97 -22.64 -25.91
CA LYS A 32 -7.01 -23.53 -26.47
C LYS A 32 -7.03 -23.49 -27.99
N ASP A 33 -6.88 -22.31 -28.58
CA ASP A 33 -6.85 -22.14 -30.03
C ASP A 33 -5.61 -22.77 -30.66
N ILE A 34 -4.44 -22.61 -30.05
CA ILE A 34 -3.22 -23.32 -30.44
C ILE A 34 -3.45 -24.84 -30.34
N SER A 35 -4.03 -25.33 -29.23
CA SER A 35 -4.33 -26.76 -29.06
C SER A 35 -5.29 -27.30 -30.13
N LYS A 36 -6.25 -26.49 -30.58
CA LYS A 36 -7.16 -26.82 -31.68
C LYS A 36 -6.43 -26.86 -33.03
N ASN A 37 -5.54 -25.90 -33.30
CA ASN A 37 -4.72 -25.88 -34.51
C ASN A 37 -3.79 -27.11 -34.59
N LEU A 38 -3.16 -27.49 -33.47
CA LEU A 38 -2.38 -28.72 -33.39
C LEU A 38 -3.24 -29.95 -33.69
N ARG A 39 -4.48 -29.99 -33.19
CA ARG A 39 -5.42 -31.08 -33.51
C ARG A 39 -5.68 -31.16 -35.01
N ASP A 40 -5.89 -30.04 -35.67
CA ASP A 40 -6.15 -30.04 -37.11
C ASP A 40 -4.91 -30.38 -37.94
N LEU A 41 -3.70 -30.06 -37.46
CA LEU A 41 -2.44 -30.52 -38.03
C LEU A 41 -2.29 -32.05 -37.95
N THR A 42 -2.68 -32.69 -36.85
CA THR A 42 -2.62 -34.16 -36.74
C THR A 42 -3.44 -34.87 -37.82
N LYS A 43 -4.48 -34.24 -38.37
CA LYS A 43 -5.30 -34.79 -39.47
C LYS A 43 -4.63 -34.66 -40.84
N LYS A 44 -3.63 -33.78 -40.97
CA LYS A 44 -2.96 -33.44 -42.24
C LYS A 44 -1.59 -34.08 -42.37
N VAL A 45 -1.02 -34.54 -41.27
CA VAL A 45 0.30 -35.19 -41.22
C VAL A 45 0.11 -36.71 -41.29
N GLY A 46 0.91 -37.40 -42.11
CA GLY A 46 0.87 -38.87 -42.22
C GLY A 46 1.92 -39.60 -41.38
N ASP A 47 2.84 -38.86 -40.75
CA ASP A 47 3.88 -39.41 -39.89
C ASP A 47 3.36 -39.62 -38.45
N ASN A 48 3.38 -40.88 -38.00
CA ASN A 48 2.87 -41.27 -36.68
C ASN A 48 3.70 -40.71 -35.52
N GLU A 49 5.01 -40.52 -35.68
CA GLU A 49 5.85 -39.96 -34.62
C GLU A 49 5.56 -38.47 -34.47
N VAL A 50 5.35 -37.76 -35.59
CA VAL A 50 4.95 -36.35 -35.56
C VAL A 50 3.55 -36.21 -34.95
N ILE A 51 2.60 -37.08 -35.28
CA ILE A 51 1.26 -37.07 -34.66
C ILE A 51 1.35 -37.25 -33.15
N LYS A 52 2.22 -38.15 -32.68
CA LYS A 52 2.44 -38.40 -31.25
C LYS A 52 2.95 -37.13 -30.54
N ILE A 53 4.00 -36.50 -31.08
CA ILE A 53 4.57 -35.25 -30.54
C ILE A 53 3.51 -34.14 -30.52
N LEU A 54 2.71 -34.00 -31.58
CA LEU A 54 1.64 -33.01 -31.63
C LEU A 54 0.60 -33.24 -30.53
N ASN A 55 0.24 -34.49 -30.22
CA ASN A 55 -0.69 -34.81 -29.14
C ASN A 55 -0.10 -34.57 -27.75
N GLU A 56 1.19 -34.87 -27.55
CA GLU A 56 1.90 -34.56 -26.29
C GLU A 56 1.91 -33.06 -26.03
N ASN A 57 2.25 -32.25 -27.04
CA ASN A 57 2.21 -30.79 -26.92
C ASN A 57 0.80 -30.27 -26.61
N ARG A 58 -0.25 -30.88 -27.19
CA ARG A 58 -1.63 -30.50 -26.88
C ARG A 58 -1.98 -30.74 -25.41
N ASN A 59 -1.55 -31.86 -24.83
CA ASN A 59 -1.77 -32.15 -23.42
C ASN A 59 -1.07 -31.11 -22.54
N VAL A 60 0.19 -30.77 -22.85
CA VAL A 60 0.94 -29.73 -22.13
C VAL A 60 0.20 -28.37 -22.19
N LEU A 61 -0.32 -27.98 -23.35
CA LEU A 61 -1.08 -26.73 -23.49
C LEU A 61 -2.37 -26.75 -22.64
N PHE A 62 -3.06 -27.89 -22.56
CA PHE A 62 -4.23 -28.03 -21.69
C PHE A 62 -3.87 -27.90 -20.21
N ASP A 63 -2.77 -28.53 -19.79
CA ASP A 63 -2.29 -28.46 -18.41
C ASP A 63 -1.92 -27.02 -18.02
N ILE A 64 -1.20 -26.31 -18.89
CA ILE A 64 -0.85 -24.89 -18.68
C ILE A 64 -2.11 -24.04 -18.61
N ALA A 65 -3.07 -24.23 -19.52
CA ALA A 65 -4.32 -23.47 -19.50
C ALA A 65 -5.13 -23.72 -18.21
N GLN A 66 -5.10 -24.95 -17.67
CA GLN A 66 -5.72 -25.26 -16.39
C GLN A 66 -4.99 -24.58 -15.23
N GLN A 67 -3.66 -24.62 -15.20
CA GLN A 67 -2.87 -23.93 -14.17
C GLN A 67 -3.12 -22.42 -14.15
N ILE A 68 -3.21 -21.77 -15.32
CA ILE A 68 -3.54 -20.34 -15.40
C ILE A 68 -4.92 -20.07 -14.82
N LYS A 69 -5.92 -20.90 -15.14
CA LYS A 69 -7.27 -20.79 -14.55
C LYS A 69 -7.25 -20.96 -13.04
N ASP A 70 -6.46 -21.90 -12.53
CA ASP A 70 -6.37 -22.17 -11.09
C ASP A 70 -5.71 -21.00 -10.36
N ILE A 71 -4.64 -20.41 -10.94
CA ILE A 71 -4.01 -19.18 -10.43
C ILE A 71 -5.01 -18.04 -10.40
N LYS A 72 -5.74 -17.82 -11.51
CA LYS A 72 -6.77 -16.80 -11.58
C LYS A 72 -7.84 -17.03 -10.51
N TYR A 73 -8.36 -18.24 -10.38
CA TYR A 73 -9.38 -18.57 -9.39
C TYR A 73 -8.87 -18.37 -7.96
N PHE A 74 -7.61 -18.73 -7.69
CA PHE A 74 -6.97 -18.45 -6.41
C PHE A 74 -6.97 -16.95 -6.12
N HIS A 75 -6.51 -16.13 -7.07
CA HIS A 75 -6.52 -14.68 -6.91
C HIS A 75 -7.95 -14.14 -6.75
N GLU A 76 -8.86 -14.52 -7.63
CA GLU A 76 -10.26 -14.12 -7.51
C GLU A 76 -10.86 -14.58 -6.19
N PHE A 77 -10.49 -15.73 -5.62
CA PHE A 77 -11.02 -16.20 -4.34
C PHE A 77 -10.50 -15.39 -3.15
N TYR A 78 -9.19 -15.15 -3.09
CA TYR A 78 -8.56 -14.42 -1.97
C TYR A 78 -8.77 -12.90 -2.06
N PHE A 79 -8.98 -12.36 -3.25
CA PHE A 79 -9.16 -10.94 -3.50
C PHE A 79 -10.59 -10.57 -3.94
N LYS A 80 -11.52 -11.53 -4.01
CA LYS A 80 -12.96 -11.29 -4.32
C LYS A 80 -13.64 -10.41 -3.30
N GLU A 81 -13.24 -10.55 -2.04
CA GLU A 81 -13.74 -9.66 -1.03
C GLU A 81 -13.06 -8.32 -1.22
N ASP A 82 -13.89 -7.31 -1.37
CA ASP A 82 -13.62 -5.88 -1.22
C ASP A 82 -12.54 -5.56 -0.15
N SER A 83 -12.36 -6.43 0.86
CA SER A 83 -11.32 -6.35 1.88
C SER A 83 -9.88 -6.42 1.35
N GLY A 84 -9.54 -7.24 0.35
CA GLY A 84 -8.15 -7.46 -0.09
C GLY A 84 -7.57 -6.28 -0.88
N VAL A 85 -8.33 -5.76 -1.84
CA VAL A 85 -7.96 -4.55 -2.61
C VAL A 85 -7.99 -3.31 -1.72
N ARG A 86 -8.97 -3.21 -0.79
CA ARG A 86 -8.97 -2.17 0.25
C ARG A 86 -7.76 -2.27 1.17
N HIS A 87 -7.31 -3.47 1.54
CA HIS A 87 -6.16 -3.66 2.42
C HIS A 87 -4.86 -3.17 1.76
N ILE A 88 -4.62 -3.55 0.50
CA ILE A 88 -3.46 -3.08 -0.27
C ILE A 88 -3.50 -1.56 -0.44
N THR A 89 -4.68 -1.01 -0.77
CA THR A 89 -4.86 0.45 -0.89
C THR A 89 -4.57 1.16 0.44
N ARG A 90 -5.06 0.62 1.57
CA ARG A 90 -4.85 1.21 2.91
C ARG A 90 -3.40 1.09 3.39
N GLU A 91 -2.71 -0.01 3.08
CA GLU A 91 -1.27 -0.16 3.36
C GLU A 91 -0.47 0.87 2.56
N ARG A 92 -0.78 1.06 1.28
CA ARG A 92 -0.17 2.11 0.45
C ARG A 92 -0.41 3.49 1.05
N ASP A 93 -1.65 3.82 1.40
CA ASP A 93 -2.01 5.12 1.98
C ASP A 93 -1.27 5.36 3.30
N THR A 94 -1.12 4.31 4.10
CA THR A 94 -0.31 4.31 5.33
C THR A 94 1.16 4.66 5.01
N TYR A 95 1.78 4.03 4.02
CA TYR A 95 3.16 4.31 3.63
C TYR A 95 3.35 5.72 3.04
N MET A 96 2.40 6.20 2.24
CA MET A 96 2.44 7.57 1.69
C MET A 96 2.34 8.61 2.80
N LEU A 97 1.42 8.42 3.74
CA LEU A 97 1.24 9.30 4.87
C LEU A 97 2.43 9.28 5.82
N LEU A 98 3.02 8.11 6.06
CA LEU A 98 4.30 7.99 6.79
C LEU A 98 5.41 8.78 6.11
N TYR A 99 5.55 8.68 4.79
CA TYR A 99 6.54 9.46 4.05
C TYR A 99 6.30 10.97 4.18
N GLN A 100 5.05 11.41 4.13
CA GLN A 100 4.68 12.82 4.33
C GLN A 100 5.02 13.30 5.75
N ILE A 101 4.69 12.50 6.77
CA ILE A 101 5.05 12.76 8.17
C ILE A 101 6.58 12.90 8.31
N MET A 102 7.34 11.97 7.74
CA MET A 102 8.81 11.98 7.81
C MET A 102 9.44 13.17 7.06
N LYS A 103 8.71 13.78 6.12
CA LYS A 103 9.16 14.93 5.31
C LYS A 103 8.49 16.25 5.69
N TRP A 104 7.82 16.32 6.84
CA TRP A 104 7.22 17.56 7.30
C TRP A 104 8.29 18.67 7.42
N ASP A 105 7.92 19.93 7.17
CA ASP A 105 8.86 21.03 6.91
C ASP A 105 9.09 21.96 8.11
N THR A 106 8.65 21.55 9.30
CA THR A 106 8.74 22.30 10.57
C THR A 106 8.00 23.65 10.58
N ILE A 107 7.10 23.92 9.62
CA ILE A 107 6.39 25.21 9.55
C ILE A 107 5.26 25.30 10.60
N ASP A 108 4.38 24.31 10.64
CA ASP A 108 3.24 24.28 11.57
C ASP A 108 3.01 22.86 12.10
N VAL A 109 3.12 22.70 13.41
CA VAL A 109 2.95 21.39 14.05
C VAL A 109 1.50 20.87 13.97
N ARG A 110 0.52 21.74 13.71
CA ARG A 110 -0.89 21.33 13.58
C ARG A 110 -1.14 20.52 12.31
N ASP A 111 -0.40 20.79 11.23
CA ASP A 111 -0.46 19.99 10.01
C ASP A 111 0.07 18.58 10.28
N LEU A 112 1.18 18.48 11.02
CA LEU A 112 1.71 17.20 11.45
C LEU A 112 0.72 16.44 12.35
N LEU A 113 0.08 17.12 13.32
CA LEU A 113 -0.94 16.51 14.17
C LEU A 113 -2.10 15.95 13.33
N ARG A 114 -2.58 16.68 12.31
CA ARG A 114 -3.62 16.19 11.40
C ARG A 114 -3.19 14.90 10.73
N TRP A 115 -1.99 14.86 10.14
CA TRP A 115 -1.47 13.66 9.47
C TRP A 115 -1.28 12.48 10.43
N LEU A 116 -0.87 12.72 11.68
CA LEU A 116 -0.79 11.67 12.69
C LEU A 116 -2.17 11.11 13.07
N ASN A 117 -3.22 11.94 13.05
CA ASN A 117 -4.59 11.48 13.26
C ASN A 117 -5.11 10.65 12.07
N ASP A 118 -4.80 11.08 10.85
CA ASP A 118 -5.14 10.32 9.64
C ASP A 118 -4.43 8.95 9.65
N LEU A 119 -3.17 8.91 10.10
CA LEU A 119 -2.38 7.67 10.22
C LEU A 119 -2.99 6.73 11.25
N ARG A 120 -3.43 7.26 12.40
CA ARG A 120 -4.16 6.49 13.42
C ARG A 120 -5.41 5.84 12.85
N ALA A 121 -6.24 6.62 12.15
CA ALA A 121 -7.47 6.12 11.55
C ALA A 121 -7.20 5.01 10.52
N LEU A 122 -6.13 5.14 9.72
CA LEU A 122 -5.72 4.08 8.80
C LEU A 122 -5.22 2.82 9.54
N CYS A 123 -4.36 3.01 10.55
CA CYS A 123 -3.81 1.93 11.37
C CYS A 123 -4.89 1.12 12.10
N ASP A 124 -5.91 1.79 12.65
CA ASP A 124 -7.05 1.15 13.32
C ASP A 124 -7.81 0.20 12.37
N VAL A 125 -7.86 0.54 11.09
CA VAL A 125 -8.57 -0.24 10.06
C VAL A 125 -7.75 -1.44 9.58
N ILE A 126 -6.41 -1.33 9.57
CA ILE A 126 -5.50 -2.41 9.12
C ILE A 126 -4.88 -3.21 10.27
N GLY A 127 -5.24 -2.90 11.53
CA GLY A 127 -4.77 -3.62 12.71
C GLY A 127 -3.30 -3.36 13.07
N LEU A 128 -2.75 -2.21 12.68
CA LEU A 128 -1.39 -1.79 13.04
C LEU A 128 -1.41 -0.77 14.17
N ARG A 129 -0.25 -0.59 14.82
CA ARG A 129 -0.05 0.47 15.81
C ARG A 129 0.83 1.58 15.21
N PRO A 130 0.38 2.84 15.20
CA PRO A 130 1.17 3.95 14.65
C PRO A 130 2.50 4.17 15.42
N GLU A 131 2.55 3.79 16.69
CA GLU A 131 3.75 3.80 17.55
C GLU A 131 4.89 2.93 17.03
N ASP A 132 4.56 1.86 16.30
CA ASP A 132 5.56 0.98 15.70
C ASP A 132 6.09 1.52 14.36
N LEU A 133 5.40 2.51 13.77
CA LEU A 133 5.67 3.02 12.42
C LEU A 133 6.40 4.37 12.42
N VAL A 134 6.12 5.25 13.39
CA VAL A 134 6.70 6.59 13.46
C VAL A 134 7.86 6.64 14.43
N ASN A 135 9.00 7.16 13.97
CA ASN A 135 10.17 7.39 14.81
C ASN A 135 10.52 8.88 14.87
N PHE A 136 10.00 9.58 15.88
CA PHE A 136 10.24 11.01 16.10
C PHE A 136 11.71 11.38 16.23
N LYS A 137 12.59 10.46 16.67
CA LYS A 137 14.04 10.74 16.75
C LYS A 137 14.69 10.97 15.38
N ARG A 138 14.03 10.57 14.30
CA ARG A 138 14.48 10.73 12.91
C ARG A 138 13.73 11.82 12.16
N MET A 139 12.81 12.52 12.83
CA MET A 139 12.05 13.60 12.23
C MET A 139 12.81 14.92 12.37
N ASP A 140 12.67 15.77 11.35
CA ASP A 140 13.14 17.15 11.45
C ASP A 140 12.37 17.87 12.56
N THR A 141 13.05 18.71 13.32
CA THR A 141 12.44 19.54 14.37
C THR A 141 13.28 20.79 14.56
N GLN A 142 12.63 21.90 14.94
CA GLN A 142 13.39 23.04 15.43
C GLN A 142 14.09 22.67 16.76
N PRO A 143 15.23 23.30 17.08
CA PRO A 143 15.91 23.08 18.36
C PRO A 143 14.93 23.32 19.51
N ILE A 144 14.88 22.37 20.45
CA ILE A 144 14.07 22.48 21.66
C ILE A 144 14.90 23.30 22.67
N PRO A 145 14.36 24.42 23.20
CA PRO A 145 15.03 25.23 24.22
C PRO A 145 15.39 24.42 25.49
N GLU A 146 16.54 24.70 26.10
CA GLU A 146 17.05 23.93 27.25
C GLU A 146 16.14 24.03 28.48
N ASP A 147 15.50 25.18 28.68
CA ASP A 147 14.57 25.48 29.77
C ASP A 147 13.31 24.61 29.74
N ILE A 148 12.88 24.15 28.55
CA ILE A 148 11.75 23.22 28.41
C ILE A 148 12.17 21.79 28.07
N SER A 149 13.48 21.48 28.05
CA SER A 149 14.00 20.18 27.61
C SER A 149 13.57 18.99 28.48
N SER A 150 13.17 19.25 29.74
CA SER A 150 12.64 18.22 30.63
C SER A 150 11.15 17.92 30.40
N TYR A 151 10.46 18.75 29.61
CA TYR A 151 9.10 18.51 29.17
C TYR A 151 9.10 17.47 28.02
N PRO A 152 8.12 16.56 27.93
CA PRO A 152 8.06 15.51 26.90
C PRO A 152 7.67 16.07 25.51
N VAL A 153 8.48 16.98 24.97
CA VAL A 153 8.32 17.52 23.62
C VAL A 153 8.87 16.53 22.60
N LEU A 154 8.06 16.20 21.59
CA LEU A 154 8.43 15.30 20.51
C LEU A 154 9.06 16.06 19.34
N VAL A 155 8.42 17.15 18.93
CA VAL A 155 8.89 18.07 17.89
C VAL A 155 8.43 19.49 18.18
N ARG A 156 9.16 20.46 17.62
CA ARG A 156 8.88 21.90 17.69
C ARG A 156 8.87 22.51 16.30
N ASP A 157 7.92 23.39 16.04
CA ASP A 157 7.83 24.15 14.79
C ASP A 157 8.53 25.53 14.87
N LYS A 158 8.60 26.22 13.73
CA LYS A 158 9.22 27.55 13.61
C LYS A 158 8.48 28.65 14.36
N ARG A 159 7.24 28.40 14.79
CA ARG A 159 6.38 29.35 15.50
C ARG A 159 6.41 29.14 17.02
N GLY A 160 7.20 28.18 17.52
CA GLY A 160 7.30 27.88 18.95
C GLY A 160 6.23 26.92 19.46
N TYR A 161 5.41 26.32 18.58
CA TYR A 161 4.47 25.29 19.00
C TYR A 161 5.13 23.92 19.01
N CYS A 162 4.78 23.14 20.02
CA CYS A 162 5.35 21.83 20.30
C CYS A 162 4.27 20.75 20.20
N LEU A 163 4.64 19.59 19.64
CA LEU A 163 3.83 18.36 19.74
C LEU A 163 4.26 17.59 20.99
N THR A 164 3.28 17.20 21.80
CA THR A 164 3.48 16.46 23.05
C THR A 164 2.32 15.51 23.34
N GLY A 165 2.32 14.92 24.55
CA GLY A 165 1.38 13.93 25.03
C GLY A 165 1.79 12.50 24.68
N GLU A 166 1.40 11.55 25.52
CA GLU A 166 1.72 10.12 25.34
C GLU A 166 1.24 9.56 24.00
N LYS A 167 0.13 10.11 23.48
CA LYS A 167 -0.45 9.75 22.18
C LYS A 167 -0.19 10.80 21.10
N TRP A 168 0.76 11.71 21.27
CA TRP A 168 1.15 12.68 20.24
C TRP A 168 -0.05 13.49 19.72
N ASN A 169 -0.89 13.94 20.63
CA ASN A 169 -2.20 14.53 20.34
C ASN A 169 -2.37 15.93 20.95
N VAL A 170 -1.33 16.45 21.61
CA VAL A 170 -1.36 17.75 22.27
C VAL A 170 -0.44 18.69 21.52
N VAL A 171 -0.97 19.86 21.15
CA VAL A 171 -0.20 20.98 20.62
C VAL A 171 -0.27 22.10 21.64
N ILE A 172 0.88 22.57 22.08
CA ILE A 172 1.02 23.61 23.12
C ILE A 172 2.15 24.55 22.73
N HIS A 173 2.02 25.84 23.03
CA HIS A 173 3.08 26.82 22.80
C HIS A 173 4.19 26.66 23.85
N GLU A 174 5.44 26.95 23.49
CA GLU A 174 6.57 26.85 24.42
C GLU A 174 6.43 27.74 25.66
N ASP A 175 5.78 28.89 25.55
CA ASP A 175 5.51 29.77 26.70
C ASP A 175 4.52 29.13 27.69
N GLU A 176 3.48 28.47 27.18
CA GLU A 176 2.53 27.75 28.03
C GLU A 176 3.19 26.54 28.72
N ILE A 177 4.15 25.89 28.05
CA ILE A 177 4.98 24.84 28.68
C ILE A 177 5.77 25.41 29.86
N ARG A 178 6.39 26.59 29.69
CA ARG A 178 7.15 27.25 30.77
C ARG A 178 6.25 27.52 31.97
N ASP A 179 5.08 28.11 31.72
CA ASP A 179 4.10 28.39 32.76
C ASP A 179 3.67 27.11 33.51
N GLU A 180 3.42 26.01 32.78
CA GLU A 180 3.07 24.71 33.37
C GLU A 180 4.21 24.11 34.20
N MET A 181 5.46 24.27 33.77
CA MET A 181 6.62 23.76 34.49
C MET A 181 6.89 24.57 35.76
N GLU A 182 6.71 25.88 35.72
CA GLU A 182 6.82 26.76 36.89
C GLU A 182 5.71 26.50 37.90
N ALA A 183 4.48 26.25 37.44
CA ALA A 183 3.35 25.93 38.33
C ALA A 183 3.44 24.55 39.01
N LYS A 184 4.28 23.65 38.47
CA LYS A 184 4.53 22.30 39.01
C LYS A 184 5.77 22.23 39.93
N GLN A 185 6.53 23.32 40.06
CA GLN A 185 7.64 23.46 41.01
C GLN A 185 7.13 23.93 42.38
#